data_AF-I9KC32-F1
#
_entry.id   AF-I9KC32-F1
#
_cell.length_a   1.000
_cell.length_b   1.000
_cell.length_c   1.000
_cell.angle_alpha   90.00
_cell.angle_beta   90.00
_cell.angle_gamma   90.00
#
_symmetry.space_group_name_H-M   'P 1'
#
loop_
_entity.id
_entity.type
_entity.pdbx_description
1 polymer ?
#
loop_
_entity_poly.entity_id
_entity_poly.type
_entity_poly.pdbx_seq_one_letter_code
_entity_poly.pdbx_strand_id
1 'polypeptide(L)'
;MTRGSRRPAVFDGDVWRACARLAVADRATAAAVRSLLPAEGGWSGEAGGPAWTAGPVFPRPETGRLAVPGPEGSSTASAAAAPWPVSGGGESAVDGPDEPGSTASPAGAGEPEPSRWLTVEGPAETVGPLPAWLEPPAGRGAEASGSRRAAAARTWTATEHSAGSGEGGWAPLLSGARVRAVLGAVTAARVPAGDIDVAEVTAAIGRGAPPRRLPRKPAWTHRRGVQLLLDTAPAMQPWLLDVAGLAAHLVSVAGPGVQTLRFAACPLRGVGPGLRPWSDYRPPRPGTPVLVVTDLGGGGPWSPRPAPAGEWVRFVQVLRAAGCRPVALVPGPLGRADPELAALLPILPWDSSATVRQARRVGR
;
A
#
# COMPACT_ATOMS: atom_id res chain seq x y z
N MET A 1 -14.22 10.87 -51.33
CA MET A 1 -13.13 10.77 -50.33
C MET A 1 -13.14 12.03 -49.46
N THR A 2 -13.81 11.98 -48.31
CA THR A 2 -13.87 13.09 -47.34
C THR A 2 -12.73 12.93 -46.33
N ARG A 3 -11.82 13.91 -46.27
CA ARG A 3 -10.75 13.97 -45.26
C ARG A 3 -11.39 14.23 -43.89
N GLY A 4 -11.30 13.25 -42.98
CA GLY A 4 -11.73 13.40 -41.60
C GLY A 4 -10.89 14.44 -40.88
N SER A 5 -11.51 15.57 -40.51
CA SER A 5 -10.91 16.61 -39.66
C SER A 5 -10.70 16.04 -38.25
N ARG A 6 -9.44 15.88 -37.83
CA ARG A 6 -9.09 15.54 -36.44
C ARG A 6 -9.24 16.81 -35.59
N ARG A 7 -10.08 16.74 -34.55
CA ARG A 7 -10.17 17.81 -33.54
C ARG A 7 -8.82 17.94 -32.80
N PRO A 8 -8.35 19.16 -32.52
CA PRO A 8 -7.15 19.36 -31.71
C PRO A 8 -7.38 18.84 -30.29
N ALA A 9 -6.38 18.16 -29.73
CA ALA A 9 -6.41 17.73 -28.34
C ALA A 9 -6.17 18.95 -27.44
N VAL A 10 -7.08 19.19 -26.49
CA VAL A 10 -6.94 20.24 -25.47
C VAL A 10 -6.40 19.58 -24.21
N PHE A 11 -5.28 20.07 -23.68
CA PHE A 11 -4.72 19.60 -22.42
C PHE A 11 -5.19 20.48 -21.26
N ASP A 12 -5.24 19.93 -20.05
CA ASP A 12 -5.61 20.68 -18.83
C ASP A 12 -4.76 21.95 -18.63
N GLY A 13 -3.51 21.94 -19.10
CA GLY A 13 -2.62 23.10 -19.06
C GLY A 13 -3.07 24.27 -19.95
N ASP A 14 -3.76 24.00 -21.06
CA ASP A 14 -4.24 25.03 -22.00
C ASP A 14 -5.44 25.78 -21.43
N VAL A 15 -6.33 25.07 -20.74
CA VAL A 15 -7.46 25.66 -20.01
C VAL A 15 -6.95 26.57 -18.89
N TRP A 16 -5.92 26.13 -18.16
CA TRP A 16 -5.35 26.92 -17.07
C TRP A 16 -4.67 28.20 -17.57
N ARG A 17 -3.91 28.13 -18.69
CA ARG A 17 -3.33 29.31 -19.33
C ARG A 17 -4.38 30.31 -19.78
N ALA A 18 -5.49 29.84 -20.36
CA ALA A 18 -6.60 30.70 -20.78
C ALA A 18 -7.25 31.42 -19.57
N CYS A 19 -7.52 30.71 -18.47
CA CYS A 19 -8.05 31.30 -17.25
C CYS A 19 -7.09 32.32 -16.61
N ALA A 20 -5.78 32.10 -16.73
CA ALA A 20 -4.73 32.97 -16.20
C ALA A 20 -4.34 34.13 -17.15
N ARG A 21 -5.03 34.31 -18.29
CA ARG A 21 -4.71 35.29 -19.35
C ARG A 21 -3.31 35.13 -19.95
N LEU A 22 -2.74 33.92 -19.88
CA LEU A 22 -1.48 33.58 -20.53
C LEU A 22 -1.74 33.07 -21.96
N ALA A 23 -0.81 33.33 -22.88
CA ALA A 23 -0.96 32.92 -24.27
C ALA A 23 -1.07 31.38 -24.40
N VAL A 24 -2.13 30.93 -25.08
CA VAL A 24 -2.30 29.53 -25.51
C VAL A 24 -1.35 29.25 -26.68
N ALA A 25 -0.86 28.02 -26.81
CA ALA A 25 0.23 27.67 -27.72
C ALA A 25 -0.05 27.96 -29.21
N ASP A 26 -1.31 27.88 -29.64
CA ASP A 26 -1.72 28.14 -31.02
C ASP A 26 -3.21 28.55 -31.15
N ARG A 27 -3.59 29.06 -32.33
CA ARG A 27 -4.96 29.53 -32.63
C ARG A 27 -6.02 28.44 -32.59
N ALA A 28 -5.70 27.20 -32.96
CA ALA A 28 -6.66 26.10 -32.98
C ALA A 28 -6.99 25.65 -31.55
N THR A 29 -5.98 25.56 -30.69
CA THR A 29 -6.15 25.29 -29.26
C THR A 29 -6.91 26.42 -28.56
N ALA A 30 -6.63 27.68 -28.89
CA ALA A 30 -7.37 28.83 -28.35
C ALA A 30 -8.86 28.86 -28.77
N ALA A 31 -9.20 28.34 -29.96
CA ALA A 31 -10.58 28.20 -30.40
C ALA A 31 -11.30 27.05 -29.67
N ALA A 32 -10.61 25.92 -29.48
CA ALA A 32 -11.14 24.77 -28.75
C ALA A 32 -11.39 25.07 -27.27
N VAL A 33 -10.46 25.75 -26.58
CA VAL A 33 -10.63 26.18 -25.18
C VAL A 33 -11.80 27.17 -25.04
N ARG A 34 -11.98 28.09 -26.01
CA ARG A 34 -13.14 29.00 -26.04
C ARG A 34 -14.48 28.26 -26.16
N SER A 35 -14.53 27.14 -26.85
CA SER A 35 -15.76 26.33 -26.96
C SER A 35 -16.11 25.54 -25.70
N LEU A 36 -15.17 25.40 -24.76
CA LEU A 36 -15.33 24.67 -23.51
C LEU A 36 -15.73 25.55 -22.32
N LEU A 37 -15.61 26.87 -22.44
CA LEU A 37 -16.00 27.81 -21.40
C LEU A 37 -17.45 28.29 -21.64
N PRO A 38 -18.31 28.33 -20.61
CA PRO A 38 -19.69 28.79 -20.76
C PRO A 38 -19.73 30.24 -21.27
N ALA A 39 -20.61 30.51 -22.24
CA ALA A 39 -20.77 31.82 -22.89
C ALA A 39 -21.29 32.94 -21.95
N GLU A 40 -21.58 32.60 -20.70
CA GLU A 40 -22.08 33.49 -19.65
C GLU A 40 -20.91 34.29 -19.05
N GLY A 41 -20.46 35.31 -19.79
CA GLY A 41 -19.42 36.24 -19.35
C GLY A 41 -18.71 36.87 -20.54
N GLY A 42 -19.35 37.86 -21.16
CA GLY A 42 -18.86 38.57 -22.34
C GLY A 42 -17.40 39.01 -22.20
N TRP A 43 -16.51 38.32 -22.90
CA TRP A 43 -15.15 38.77 -23.13
C TRP A 43 -15.16 39.76 -24.30
N SER A 44 -15.37 41.05 -24.02
CA SER A 44 -15.08 42.11 -24.98
C SER A 44 -13.57 42.34 -24.95
N GLY A 45 -12.91 42.05 -26.07
CA GLY A 45 -11.46 42.22 -26.26
C GLY A 45 -11.02 43.69 -26.38
N GLU A 46 -11.65 44.62 -25.65
CA GLU A 46 -11.24 46.02 -25.62
C GLU A 46 -10.72 46.42 -24.25
N ALA A 47 -9.56 47.07 -24.26
CA ALA A 47 -8.91 47.63 -23.10
C ALA A 47 -9.76 48.77 -22.52
N GLY A 48 -10.64 48.48 -21.56
CA GLY A 48 -11.39 49.52 -20.85
C GLY A 48 -12.45 49.01 -19.86
N GLY A 49 -12.11 49.00 -18.56
CA GLY A 49 -13.03 49.04 -17.41
C GLY A 49 -13.57 47.70 -16.87
N PRO A 50 -14.17 47.64 -15.63
CA PRO A 50 -14.42 48.69 -14.65
C PRO A 50 -13.79 48.44 -13.25
N ALA A 51 -13.79 49.48 -12.41
CA ALA A 51 -13.40 49.43 -11.00
C ALA A 51 -14.43 48.66 -10.18
N TRP A 52 -13.98 47.67 -9.41
CA TRP A 52 -14.78 46.99 -8.39
C TRP A 52 -14.70 47.79 -7.09
N THR A 53 -15.83 48.36 -6.66
CA THR A 53 -16.00 48.91 -5.31
C THR A 53 -16.24 47.76 -4.32
N ALA A 54 -15.34 47.65 -3.34
CA ALA A 54 -15.46 46.72 -2.24
C ALA A 54 -16.42 47.26 -1.16
N GLY A 55 -17.26 46.39 -0.62
CA GLY A 55 -17.94 46.61 0.66
C GLY A 55 -18.57 45.32 1.18
N PRO A 56 -18.97 45.26 2.47
CA PRO A 56 -18.26 45.71 3.66
C PRO A 56 -17.59 44.54 4.40
N VAL A 57 -16.69 44.92 5.29
CA VAL A 57 -15.79 44.10 6.10
C VAL A 57 -16.55 43.28 7.16
N PHE A 58 -16.35 41.96 7.17
CA PHE A 58 -16.67 41.13 8.34
C PHE A 58 -15.56 41.25 9.40
N PRO A 59 -15.90 41.28 10.71
CA PRO A 59 -14.97 41.60 11.77
C PRO A 59 -13.96 40.47 12.03
N ARG A 60 -12.72 40.86 12.31
CA ARG A 60 -11.61 40.02 12.76
C ARG A 60 -11.94 39.39 14.14
N PRO A 61 -11.58 38.12 14.39
CA PRO A 61 -11.48 37.63 15.75
C PRO A 61 -10.22 38.18 16.42
N GLU A 62 -10.39 38.68 17.64
CA GLU A 62 -9.34 39.18 18.53
C GLU A 62 -8.35 38.08 18.89
N THR A 63 -7.10 38.24 18.48
CA THR A 63 -5.98 37.42 18.98
C THR A 63 -5.57 37.93 20.36
N GLY A 64 -5.96 37.19 21.40
CA GLY A 64 -5.41 37.31 22.74
C GLY A 64 -3.91 37.01 22.74
N ARG A 65 -3.14 37.96 23.28
CA ARG A 65 -1.71 37.83 23.58
C ARG A 65 -1.52 36.78 24.68
N LEU A 66 -0.73 35.74 24.39
CA LEU A 66 -0.05 34.94 25.41
C LEU A 66 1.45 35.18 25.24
N ALA A 67 2.04 35.73 26.31
CA ALA A 67 3.47 35.95 26.45
C ALA A 67 4.20 34.61 26.63
N VAL A 68 5.32 34.43 25.93
CA VAL A 68 6.30 33.37 26.20
C VAL A 68 7.65 34.03 26.41
N PRO A 69 8.37 33.76 27.52
CA PRO A 69 9.70 34.30 27.75
C PRO A 69 10.74 33.56 26.91
N GLY A 70 11.70 34.32 26.37
CA GLY A 70 12.82 33.78 25.60
C GLY A 70 13.90 33.15 26.46
N PRO A 71 14.84 32.41 25.84
CA PRO A 71 16.16 32.19 26.41
C PRO A 71 17.22 32.96 25.64
N GLU A 72 17.97 33.77 26.39
CA GLU A 72 19.30 34.26 26.05
C GLU A 72 20.29 33.10 26.04
N GLY A 73 21.33 33.17 25.20
CA GLY A 73 22.42 32.20 25.24
C GLY A 73 23.23 32.10 23.97
N SER A 74 24.03 33.13 23.70
CA SER A 74 25.10 33.17 22.71
C SER A 74 26.11 32.04 22.90
N SER A 75 26.57 31.39 21.82
CA SER A 75 27.96 30.93 21.74
C SER A 75 28.40 30.68 20.30
N THR A 76 29.55 31.27 19.99
CA THR A 76 30.26 31.36 18.71
C THR A 76 31.39 30.33 18.62
N ALA A 77 31.48 29.59 17.51
CA ALA A 77 32.69 29.02 16.89
C ALA A 77 32.24 28.32 15.60
N SER A 78 32.57 28.66 14.35
CA SER A 78 33.81 29.13 13.69
C SER A 78 34.96 28.12 13.69
N ALA A 79 34.99 27.23 12.68
CA ALA A 79 36.16 26.62 12.05
C ALA A 79 35.65 25.85 10.79
N ALA A 80 35.91 26.33 9.57
CA ALA A 80 37.11 26.10 8.76
C ALA A 80 37.04 24.81 7.90
N ALA A 81 36.88 25.07 6.60
CA ALA A 81 37.19 24.32 5.38
C ALA A 81 37.95 22.98 5.43
N ALA A 82 37.49 22.04 4.59
CA ALA A 82 38.35 21.38 3.59
C ALA A 82 37.50 20.77 2.43
N PRO A 83 37.88 20.98 1.16
CA PRO A 83 37.22 20.43 -0.01
C PRO A 83 37.72 19.02 -0.35
N TRP A 84 36.82 18.19 -0.91
CA TRP A 84 37.13 16.87 -1.45
C TRP A 84 37.74 16.99 -2.86
N PRO A 85 38.76 16.19 -3.21
CA PRO A 85 39.39 16.27 -4.52
C PRO A 85 38.54 15.60 -5.60
N VAL A 86 38.41 16.32 -6.71
CA VAL A 86 37.91 15.86 -8.00
C VAL A 86 39.00 15.00 -8.64
N SER A 87 38.72 13.73 -8.92
CA SER A 87 39.56 12.91 -9.79
C SER A 87 38.97 12.94 -11.19
N GLY A 88 39.70 13.58 -12.12
CA GLY A 88 39.53 13.42 -13.56
C GLY A 88 40.56 12.43 -14.12
N GLY A 89 40.30 11.94 -15.33
CA GLY A 89 41.29 11.27 -16.17
C GLY A 89 40.85 9.88 -16.63
N GLY A 90 40.60 9.73 -17.93
CA GLY A 90 40.39 8.44 -18.55
C GLY A 90 39.72 8.46 -19.92
N GLU A 91 40.28 9.23 -20.85
CA GLU A 91 40.03 9.06 -22.29
C GLU A 91 40.42 7.65 -22.74
N SER A 92 39.58 6.99 -23.53
CA SER A 92 40.03 6.08 -24.58
C SER A 92 38.97 6.01 -25.67
N ALA A 93 39.32 6.66 -26.77
CA ALA A 93 38.73 6.46 -28.07
C ALA A 93 38.98 5.02 -28.53
N VAL A 94 37.95 4.39 -29.09
CA VAL A 94 38.11 3.28 -30.03
C VAL A 94 37.22 3.60 -31.22
N ASP A 95 37.88 3.82 -32.35
CA ASP A 95 37.33 3.98 -33.68
C ASP A 95 36.93 2.63 -34.30
N GLY A 96 35.80 2.65 -35.01
CA GLY A 96 35.54 1.88 -36.23
C GLY A 96 34.64 0.64 -36.11
N PRO A 97 34.04 0.16 -37.23
CA PRO A 97 33.58 0.87 -38.43
C PRO A 97 32.08 0.64 -38.74
N ASP A 98 31.60 1.40 -39.72
CA ASP A 98 30.30 1.36 -40.36
C ASP A 98 29.82 -0.04 -40.80
N GLU A 99 28.54 -0.35 -40.50
CA GLU A 99 27.72 -1.20 -41.37
C GLU A 99 26.33 -0.58 -41.59
N PRO A 100 25.79 -0.65 -42.83
CA PRO A 100 24.54 0.00 -43.18
C PRO A 100 23.33 -0.95 -43.09
N GLY A 101 22.19 -0.39 -42.67
CA GLY A 101 20.89 -0.76 -43.21
C GLY A 101 20.10 -1.82 -42.46
N SER A 102 19.15 -1.38 -41.63
CA SER A 102 17.83 -2.04 -41.56
C SER A 102 16.79 -1.13 -40.93
N THR A 103 16.04 -0.42 -41.77
CA THR A 103 14.79 0.27 -41.41
C THR A 103 13.66 -0.75 -41.34
N ALA A 104 13.46 -1.36 -40.18
CA ALA A 104 12.23 -2.08 -39.85
C ALA A 104 11.49 -1.31 -38.74
N SER A 105 10.44 -0.61 -39.15
CA SER A 105 9.52 0.11 -38.28
C SER A 105 8.66 -0.90 -37.51
N PRO A 106 8.73 -1.02 -36.17
CA PRO A 106 7.79 -1.85 -35.45
C PRO A 106 6.46 -1.10 -35.36
N ALA A 107 5.51 -1.58 -36.15
CA ALA A 107 4.11 -1.26 -36.03
C ALA A 107 3.63 -1.56 -34.60
N GLY A 108 3.05 -0.54 -33.95
CA GLY A 108 1.99 -0.67 -32.96
C GLY A 108 2.26 -1.61 -31.78
N ALA A 109 3.08 -1.18 -30.83
CA ALA A 109 2.88 -1.59 -29.44
C ALA A 109 1.54 -1.01 -28.98
N GLY A 110 0.46 -1.77 -29.19
CA GLY A 110 -0.82 -1.50 -28.55
C GLY A 110 -0.57 -1.46 -27.06
N GLU A 111 -0.92 -0.35 -26.42
CA GLU A 111 -1.02 -0.30 -24.96
C GLU A 111 -1.83 -1.53 -24.52
N PRO A 112 -1.32 -2.34 -23.57
CA PRO A 112 -2.11 -3.45 -23.07
C PRO A 112 -3.40 -2.85 -22.54
N GLU A 113 -4.53 -3.28 -23.12
CA GLU A 113 -5.85 -2.95 -22.58
C GLU A 113 -5.78 -3.15 -21.08
N PRO A 114 -6.21 -2.17 -20.26
CA PRO A 114 -6.24 -2.35 -18.83
C PRO A 114 -7.12 -3.58 -18.59
N SER A 115 -6.49 -4.69 -18.18
CA SER A 115 -7.20 -5.91 -17.85
C SER A 115 -8.22 -5.49 -16.82
N ARG A 116 -9.47 -5.38 -17.28
CA ARG A 116 -10.65 -5.33 -16.45
C ARG A 116 -10.48 -6.59 -15.63
N TRP A 117 -10.03 -6.46 -14.39
CA TRP A 117 -10.30 -7.51 -13.44
C TRP A 117 -11.78 -7.72 -13.61
N LEU A 118 -12.17 -8.94 -13.98
CA LEU A 118 -13.45 -9.40 -13.50
C LEU A 118 -13.37 -9.08 -12.02
N THR A 119 -14.13 -8.06 -11.60
CA THR A 119 -14.88 -8.20 -10.37
C THR A 119 -15.52 -9.56 -10.57
N VAL A 120 -14.89 -10.61 -10.04
CA VAL A 120 -15.63 -11.83 -9.79
C VAL A 120 -16.59 -11.33 -8.74
N GLU A 121 -17.73 -10.83 -9.20
CA GLU A 121 -18.96 -10.77 -8.42
C GLU A 121 -19.29 -12.23 -8.14
N GLY A 122 -18.45 -12.85 -7.30
CA GLY A 122 -18.87 -14.01 -6.56
C GLY A 122 -20.07 -13.54 -5.75
N PRO A 123 -21.13 -14.34 -5.66
CA PRO A 123 -22.25 -14.00 -4.79
C PRO A 123 -21.68 -13.60 -3.44
N ALA A 124 -22.19 -12.51 -2.86
CA ALA A 124 -21.82 -12.05 -1.53
C ALA A 124 -21.72 -13.27 -0.63
N GLU A 125 -20.49 -13.65 -0.28
CA GLU A 125 -20.19 -14.87 0.45
C GLU A 125 -20.93 -14.76 1.79
N THR A 126 -22.07 -15.43 1.90
CA THR A 126 -22.56 -15.88 3.19
C THR A 126 -21.40 -16.63 3.80
N VAL A 127 -20.94 -16.21 4.98
CA VAL A 127 -19.93 -16.94 5.74
C VAL A 127 -20.41 -18.39 5.82
N GLY A 128 -19.81 -19.26 5.01
CA GLY A 128 -20.17 -20.67 4.97
C GLY A 128 -19.93 -21.27 6.36
N PRO A 129 -20.65 -22.34 6.72
CA PRO A 129 -20.45 -23.02 8.00
C PRO A 129 -18.97 -23.36 8.19
N LEU A 130 -18.50 -23.25 9.44
CA LEU A 130 -17.15 -23.66 9.82
C LEU A 130 -16.88 -25.08 9.29
N PRO A 131 -15.70 -25.36 8.72
CA PRO A 131 -15.44 -26.66 8.11
C PRO A 131 -15.52 -27.79 9.15
N ALA A 132 -15.97 -28.98 8.74
CA ALA A 132 -16.28 -30.10 9.64
C ALA A 132 -15.12 -30.57 10.55
N TRP A 133 -13.87 -30.25 10.23
CA TRP A 133 -12.70 -30.53 11.09
C TRP A 133 -12.59 -29.57 12.29
N LEU A 134 -13.44 -28.54 12.37
CA LEU A 134 -13.61 -27.66 13.51
C LEU A 134 -14.58 -28.23 14.55
N GLU A 135 -15.32 -29.29 14.23
CA GLU A 135 -16.08 -30.03 15.24
C GLU A 135 -15.11 -30.88 16.08
N PRO A 136 -15.15 -30.79 17.42
CA PRO A 136 -14.31 -31.61 18.27
C PRO A 136 -14.57 -33.09 17.97
N PRO A 137 -13.53 -33.94 17.82
CA PRO A 137 -13.75 -35.36 17.64
C PRO A 137 -14.55 -35.88 18.84
N ALA A 138 -15.74 -36.43 18.57
CA ALA A 138 -16.53 -37.11 19.58
C ALA A 138 -15.64 -38.13 20.30
N GLY A 139 -15.46 -37.92 21.60
CA GLY A 139 -14.37 -38.49 22.38
C GLY A 139 -14.16 -39.98 22.18
N ARG A 140 -12.94 -40.37 21.81
CA ARG A 140 -12.41 -41.70 22.11
C ARG A 140 -11.32 -41.55 23.14
N GLY A 141 -11.56 -42.13 24.32
CA GLY A 141 -10.56 -42.30 25.35
C GLY A 141 -9.38 -43.08 24.80
N ALA A 142 -8.17 -42.59 25.05
CA ALA A 142 -6.94 -43.32 24.85
C ALA A 142 -6.14 -43.28 26.14
N GLU A 143 -6.01 -44.46 26.74
CA GLU A 143 -5.14 -44.77 27.86
C GLU A 143 -3.65 -44.65 27.48
N ALA A 144 -2.84 -44.59 28.54
CA ALA A 144 -1.44 -44.19 28.60
C ALA A 144 -0.43 -44.97 27.74
N SER A 145 0.70 -44.33 27.41
CA SER A 145 2.02 -44.93 27.68
C SER A 145 3.14 -43.88 27.68
N GLY A 146 4.01 -43.93 28.68
CA GLY A 146 5.02 -42.94 28.98
C GLY A 146 6.31 -43.07 28.16
N SER A 147 6.90 -41.93 27.81
CA SER A 147 8.30 -41.82 27.44
C SER A 147 8.87 -40.52 28.00
N ARG A 148 9.78 -40.64 28.99
CA ARG A 148 10.48 -39.53 29.62
C ARG A 148 11.73 -39.17 28.82
N ARG A 149 11.58 -38.26 27.86
CA ARG A 149 12.65 -37.36 27.38
C ARG A 149 12.00 -36.05 26.87
N ALA A 150 11.55 -35.22 27.80
CA ALA A 150 11.05 -33.87 27.53
C ALA A 150 11.39 -32.96 28.72
N ALA A 151 12.59 -32.39 28.69
CA ALA A 151 13.00 -31.35 29.63
C ALA A 151 13.61 -30.20 28.81
N ALA A 152 12.72 -29.39 28.21
CA ALA A 152 12.91 -27.99 27.79
C ALA A 152 11.81 -27.51 26.82
N ALA A 153 10.97 -28.38 26.28
CA ALA A 153 9.74 -27.95 25.62
C ALA A 153 8.68 -27.70 26.70
N ARG A 154 8.58 -26.45 27.18
CA ARG A 154 7.37 -26.03 27.89
C ARG A 154 6.23 -26.17 26.89
N THR A 155 5.49 -27.26 27.01
CA THR A 155 4.26 -27.52 26.25
C THR A 155 3.30 -26.39 26.59
N TRP A 156 3.24 -25.41 25.70
CA TRP A 156 2.32 -24.31 25.83
C TRP A 156 0.95 -24.85 25.41
N THR A 157 0.23 -25.42 26.37
CA THR A 157 -1.17 -25.75 26.17
C THR A 157 -1.91 -24.44 25.92
N ALA A 158 -2.95 -24.49 25.09
CA ALA A 158 -3.78 -23.34 24.70
C ALA A 158 -4.35 -22.51 25.87
N THR A 159 -4.15 -22.95 27.11
CA THR A 159 -4.54 -22.34 28.38
C THR A 159 -3.98 -20.93 28.62
N GLU A 160 -2.85 -20.54 28.04
CA GLU A 160 -2.35 -19.16 28.20
C GLU A 160 -3.05 -18.13 27.29
N HIS A 161 -3.95 -18.54 26.38
CA HIS A 161 -4.92 -17.62 25.76
C HIS A 161 -5.96 -17.09 26.76
N SER A 162 -5.96 -17.56 28.01
CA SER A 162 -6.95 -17.20 29.04
C SER A 162 -6.47 -16.18 30.09
N ALA A 163 -5.29 -15.58 29.92
CA ALA A 163 -4.78 -14.62 30.90
C ALA A 163 -5.44 -13.23 30.73
N GLY A 164 -6.73 -13.10 31.06
CA GLY A 164 -7.30 -11.78 31.33
C GLY A 164 -8.78 -11.55 31.02
N SER A 165 -9.68 -12.37 31.57
CA SER A 165 -10.99 -11.92 32.06
C SER A 165 -11.79 -13.13 32.55
N GLY A 166 -12.19 -13.12 33.82
CA GLY A 166 -13.17 -14.06 34.35
C GLY A 166 -14.42 -14.09 33.47
N GLU A 167 -15.07 -15.26 33.43
CA GLU A 167 -16.23 -15.60 32.57
C GLU A 167 -15.92 -15.82 31.08
N GLY A 168 -15.09 -16.82 30.77
CA GLY A 168 -15.30 -17.83 29.72
C GLY A 168 -15.49 -17.44 28.24
N GLY A 169 -15.50 -16.16 27.88
CA GLY A 169 -15.66 -15.71 26.50
C GLY A 169 -14.35 -15.74 25.73
N TRP A 170 -14.38 -16.20 24.48
CA TRP A 170 -13.28 -16.00 23.54
C TRP A 170 -13.07 -14.50 23.30
N ALA A 171 -11.97 -13.95 23.80
CA ALA A 171 -11.60 -12.56 23.58
C ALA A 171 -10.77 -12.45 22.30
N PRO A 172 -11.15 -11.61 21.32
CA PRO A 172 -10.38 -11.43 20.10
C PRO A 172 -8.98 -10.87 20.40
N LEU A 173 -7.96 -11.29 19.63
CA LEU A 173 -6.56 -10.88 19.79
C LEU A 173 -6.36 -9.36 19.80
N LEU A 174 -7.26 -8.63 19.15
CA LEU A 174 -7.29 -7.18 19.09
C LEU A 174 -8.73 -6.67 19.29
N SER A 175 -8.89 -5.61 20.06
CA SER A 175 -10.18 -4.92 20.17
C SER A 175 -10.56 -4.23 18.85
N GLY A 176 -11.86 -4.18 18.51
CA GLY A 176 -12.31 -3.75 17.18
C GLY A 176 -11.84 -2.35 16.74
N ALA A 177 -11.77 -1.36 17.64
CA ALA A 177 -11.25 -0.04 17.30
C ALA A 177 -9.74 -0.07 17.00
N ARG A 178 -8.97 -0.85 17.76
CA ARG A 178 -7.52 -1.01 17.56
C ARG A 178 -7.23 -1.80 16.28
N VAL A 179 -7.97 -2.87 16.00
CA VAL A 179 -7.90 -3.63 14.74
C VAL A 179 -7.98 -2.67 13.56
N ARG A 180 -9.03 -1.86 13.49
CA ARG A 180 -9.25 -0.97 12.34
C ARG A 180 -8.10 0.03 12.15
N ALA A 181 -7.62 0.62 13.24
CA ALA A 181 -6.51 1.59 13.17
C ALA A 181 -5.19 0.93 12.72
N VAL A 182 -4.90 -0.27 13.21
CA VAL A 182 -3.70 -1.04 12.85
C VAL A 182 -3.78 -1.52 11.40
N LEU A 183 -4.92 -2.10 10.98
CA LEU A 183 -5.14 -2.56 9.61
C LEU A 183 -5.11 -1.39 8.61
N GLY A 184 -5.74 -0.26 8.94
CA GLY A 184 -5.70 0.94 8.10
C GLY A 184 -4.28 1.46 7.94
N ALA A 185 -3.50 1.45 9.01
CA ALA A 185 -2.11 1.89 8.98
C ALA A 185 -1.18 0.98 8.17
N VAL A 186 -1.32 -0.35 8.28
CA VAL A 186 -0.45 -1.30 7.56
C VAL A 186 -0.83 -1.45 6.09
N THR A 187 -2.11 -1.24 5.74
CA THR A 187 -2.61 -1.39 4.36
C THR A 187 -2.74 -0.10 3.58
N ALA A 188 -2.51 1.06 4.21
CA ALA A 188 -2.46 2.29 3.45
C ALA A 188 -1.19 2.33 2.59
N ALA A 189 -1.35 2.61 1.31
CA ALA A 189 -0.23 2.87 0.41
C ALA A 189 0.03 4.37 0.31
N ARG A 190 1.31 4.77 0.30
CA ARG A 190 1.71 6.16 0.07
C ARG A 190 1.76 6.43 -1.43
N VAL A 191 0.93 7.36 -1.90
CA VAL A 191 0.86 7.75 -3.32
C VAL A 191 0.97 9.27 -3.47
N PRO A 192 1.49 9.81 -4.58
CA PRO A 192 1.53 11.25 -4.85
C PRO A 192 0.15 11.77 -5.31
N ALA A 193 -0.87 11.56 -4.48
CA ALA A 193 -2.27 11.90 -4.79
C ALA A 193 -2.88 12.87 -3.77
N GLY A 194 -2.07 13.46 -2.88
CA GLY A 194 -2.53 14.49 -1.97
C GLY A 194 -2.67 15.86 -2.64
N ASP A 195 -2.77 16.89 -1.80
CA ASP A 195 -2.81 18.28 -2.24
C ASP A 195 -1.57 18.64 -3.05
N ILE A 196 -1.70 19.68 -3.90
CA ILE A 196 -0.57 20.22 -4.64
C ILE A 196 0.52 20.65 -3.65
N ASP A 197 1.76 20.24 -3.92
CA ASP A 197 2.91 20.72 -3.16
C ASP A 197 3.29 22.11 -3.66
N VAL A 198 2.62 23.12 -3.09
CA VAL A 198 2.83 24.53 -3.45
C VAL A 198 4.29 24.93 -3.29
N ALA A 199 4.99 24.42 -2.27
CA ALA A 199 6.40 24.75 -2.06
C ALA A 199 7.28 24.20 -3.20
N GLU A 200 7.06 22.96 -3.61
CA GLU A 200 7.78 22.36 -4.74
C GLU A 200 7.45 23.05 -6.07
N VAL A 201 6.17 23.39 -6.30
CA VAL A 201 5.72 24.15 -7.48
C VAL A 201 6.41 25.52 -7.53
N THR A 202 6.38 26.28 -6.44
CA THR A 202 7.02 27.60 -6.34
C THR A 202 8.52 27.49 -6.56
N ALA A 203 9.17 26.48 -5.98
CA ALA A 203 10.60 26.26 -6.17
C ALA A 203 10.94 25.91 -7.64
N ALA A 204 10.10 25.12 -8.32
CA ALA A 204 10.29 24.77 -9.72
C ALA A 204 10.12 26.00 -10.65
N ILE A 205 9.11 26.82 -10.40
CA ILE A 205 8.89 28.09 -11.13
C ILE A 205 10.05 29.06 -10.88
N GLY A 206 10.51 29.20 -9.63
CA GLY A 206 11.63 30.06 -9.26
C GLY A 206 12.94 29.68 -9.96
N ARG A 207 13.11 28.41 -10.33
CA ARG A 207 14.24 27.91 -11.13
C ARG A 207 14.05 28.07 -12.65
N GLY A 208 12.97 28.69 -13.11
CA GLY A 208 12.65 28.79 -14.54
C GLY A 208 12.29 27.45 -15.18
N ALA A 209 11.97 26.43 -14.38
CA ALA A 209 11.70 25.07 -14.81
C ALA A 209 10.28 24.64 -14.39
N PRO A 210 9.22 25.16 -15.03
CA PRO A 210 7.85 24.83 -14.67
C PRO A 210 7.62 23.31 -14.80
N PRO A 211 7.07 22.65 -13.77
CA PRO A 211 6.99 21.20 -13.75
C PRO A 211 5.97 20.69 -14.78
N ARG A 212 6.33 19.64 -15.52
CA ARG A 212 5.42 19.01 -16.53
C ARG A 212 4.17 18.38 -15.90
N ARG A 213 4.24 18.05 -14.60
CA ARG A 213 3.14 17.54 -13.80
C ARG A 213 3.19 18.24 -12.45
N LEU A 214 2.03 18.66 -11.93
CA LEU A 214 1.96 19.32 -10.63
C LEU A 214 2.45 18.36 -9.54
N PRO A 215 3.55 18.69 -8.83
CA PRO A 215 3.97 17.94 -7.66
C PRO A 215 2.83 17.89 -6.64
N ARG A 216 2.64 16.71 -6.06
CA ARG A 216 1.59 16.46 -5.07
C ARG A 216 2.21 15.90 -3.81
N LYS A 217 1.71 16.39 -2.67
CA LYS A 217 2.04 15.87 -1.36
C LYS A 217 1.69 14.38 -1.31
N PRO A 218 2.56 13.53 -0.76
CA PRO A 218 2.23 12.13 -0.58
C PRO A 218 1.03 11.97 0.38
N ALA A 219 0.01 11.24 -0.07
CA ALA A 219 -1.16 10.89 0.74
C ALA A 219 -1.22 9.38 0.96
N TRP A 220 -1.74 8.99 2.12
CA TRP A 220 -2.03 7.59 2.46
C TRP A 220 -3.41 7.22 1.90
N THR A 221 -3.50 6.13 1.15
CA THR A 221 -4.76 5.71 0.51
C THR A 221 -4.91 4.19 0.43
N HIS A 222 -6.16 3.73 0.38
CA HIS A 222 -6.54 2.35 0.11
C HIS A 222 -7.02 2.13 -1.34
N ARG A 223 -6.93 3.14 -2.21
CA ARG A 223 -7.41 3.07 -3.62
C ARG A 223 -6.78 1.94 -4.46
N ARG A 224 -5.64 1.40 -4.05
CA ARG A 224 -4.97 0.28 -4.74
C ARG A 224 -5.49 -1.10 -4.32
N GLY A 225 -6.51 -1.15 -3.45
CA GLY A 225 -6.98 -2.38 -2.86
C GLY A 225 -5.96 -2.99 -1.90
N VAL A 226 -6.25 -4.20 -1.43
CA VAL A 226 -5.37 -5.01 -0.58
C VAL A 226 -5.56 -6.47 -0.97
N GLN A 227 -4.50 -7.26 -1.02
CA GLN A 227 -4.62 -8.71 -1.05
C GLN A 227 -4.35 -9.29 0.33
N LEU A 228 -5.27 -10.09 0.84
CA LEU A 228 -5.17 -10.79 2.12
C LEU A 228 -4.97 -12.28 1.85
N LEU A 229 -3.84 -12.84 2.27
CA LEU A 229 -3.52 -14.25 2.17
C LEU A 229 -3.66 -14.88 3.55
N LEU A 230 -4.56 -15.86 3.68
CA LEU A 230 -4.87 -16.53 4.94
C LEU A 230 -4.31 -17.95 4.92
N ASP A 231 -3.37 -18.24 5.81
CA ASP A 231 -2.88 -19.59 6.00
C ASP A 231 -3.94 -20.43 6.72
N THR A 232 -4.20 -21.60 6.16
CA THR A 232 -5.16 -22.59 6.66
C THR A 232 -4.47 -23.89 7.05
N ALA A 233 -3.13 -23.90 7.13
CA ALA A 233 -2.39 -25.03 7.68
C ALA A 233 -2.87 -25.36 9.11
N PRO A 234 -2.81 -26.63 9.56
CA PRO A 234 -3.27 -27.02 10.89
C PRO A 234 -2.64 -26.23 12.05
N ALA A 235 -1.41 -25.73 11.86
CA ALA A 235 -0.76 -24.87 12.83
C ALA A 235 -1.56 -23.58 13.13
N MET A 236 -2.37 -23.11 12.18
CA MET A 236 -3.23 -21.93 12.33
C MET A 236 -4.54 -22.18 13.07
N GLN A 237 -4.84 -23.44 13.43
CA GLN A 237 -6.10 -23.82 14.08
C GLN A 237 -6.43 -23.03 15.35
N PRO A 238 -5.47 -22.71 16.25
CA PRO A 238 -5.75 -21.93 17.45
C PRO A 238 -6.31 -20.53 17.19
N TRP A 239 -6.10 -19.98 15.99
CA TRP A 239 -6.45 -18.60 15.64
C TRP A 239 -7.58 -18.50 14.60
N LEU A 240 -8.28 -19.59 14.30
CA LEU A 240 -9.29 -19.59 13.22
C LEU A 240 -10.42 -18.59 13.44
N LEU A 241 -10.86 -18.42 14.69
CA LEU A 241 -11.90 -17.45 15.02
C LEU A 241 -11.42 -16.02 14.79
N ASP A 242 -10.16 -15.71 15.13
CA ASP A 242 -9.58 -14.39 14.87
C ASP A 242 -9.43 -14.16 13.37
N VAL A 243 -8.94 -15.19 12.64
CA VAL A 243 -8.69 -15.15 11.20
C VAL A 243 -10.00 -14.95 10.43
N ALA A 244 -11.09 -15.58 10.87
CA ALA A 244 -12.40 -15.43 10.27
C ALA A 244 -12.90 -13.96 10.35
N GLY A 245 -12.72 -13.30 11.50
CA GLY A 245 -13.13 -11.90 11.67
C GLY A 245 -12.24 -10.88 10.94
N LEU A 246 -10.97 -11.23 10.71
CA LEU A 246 -9.98 -10.33 10.12
C LEU A 246 -10.35 -9.85 8.71
N ALA A 247 -10.86 -10.73 7.86
CA ALA A 247 -11.25 -10.37 6.49
C ALA A 247 -12.38 -9.33 6.49
N ALA A 248 -13.41 -9.53 7.33
CA ALA A 248 -14.51 -8.57 7.47
C ALA A 248 -14.03 -7.21 7.99
N HIS A 249 -13.12 -7.21 8.98
CA HIS A 249 -12.50 -5.97 9.46
C HIS A 249 -11.71 -5.26 8.36
N LEU A 250 -10.96 -6.01 7.55
CA LEU A 250 -10.17 -5.42 6.48
C LEU A 250 -11.07 -4.81 5.39
N VAL A 251 -12.15 -5.48 4.99
CA VAL A 251 -13.16 -4.94 4.07
C VAL A 251 -13.77 -3.65 4.62
N SER A 252 -14.07 -3.59 5.92
CA SER A 252 -14.61 -2.37 6.54
C SER A 252 -13.65 -1.17 6.52
N VAL A 253 -12.34 -1.41 6.41
CA VAL A 253 -11.29 -0.39 6.43
C VAL A 253 -10.84 0.00 5.02
N ALA A 254 -10.54 -0.98 4.18
CA ALA A 254 -9.99 -0.78 2.84
C ALA A 254 -11.07 -0.75 1.74
N GLY A 255 -12.33 -1.07 2.09
CA GLY A 255 -13.46 -1.10 1.17
C GLY A 255 -13.52 -2.38 0.33
N PRO A 256 -14.29 -2.37 -0.78
CA PRO A 256 -14.51 -3.56 -1.61
C PRO A 256 -13.28 -4.01 -2.41
N GLY A 257 -12.20 -3.23 -2.43
CA GLY A 257 -10.95 -3.58 -3.12
C GLY A 257 -10.09 -4.63 -2.42
N VAL A 258 -10.64 -5.34 -1.42
CA VAL A 258 -9.94 -6.40 -0.69
C VAL A 258 -10.14 -7.73 -1.41
N GLN A 259 -9.03 -8.36 -1.81
CA GLN A 259 -9.02 -9.71 -2.36
C GLN A 259 -8.52 -10.68 -1.30
N THR A 260 -9.38 -11.56 -0.81
CA THR A 260 -9.01 -12.60 0.16
C THR A 260 -8.73 -13.92 -0.55
N LEU A 261 -7.58 -14.51 -0.25
CA LEU A 261 -7.19 -15.85 -0.72
C LEU A 261 -6.71 -16.68 0.47
N ARG A 262 -6.92 -17.99 0.38
CA ARG A 262 -6.50 -18.99 1.36
C ARG A 262 -5.38 -19.83 0.76
N PHE A 263 -4.44 -20.24 1.61
CA PHE A 263 -3.36 -21.14 1.25
C PHE A 263 -3.05 -22.09 2.41
N ALA A 264 -2.13 -23.03 2.24
CA ALA A 264 -1.66 -23.90 3.31
C ALA A 264 -0.13 -23.92 3.33
N ALA A 265 0.47 -23.44 4.41
CA ALA A 265 1.90 -23.35 4.69
C ALA A 265 2.72 -22.42 3.78
N CYS A 266 2.46 -22.35 2.47
CA CYS A 266 3.06 -21.35 1.57
C CYS A 266 2.15 -21.06 0.36
N PRO A 267 1.96 -19.80 -0.06
CA PRO A 267 1.10 -19.47 -1.19
C PRO A 267 1.53 -20.09 -2.53
N LEU A 268 2.82 -20.41 -2.72
CA LEU A 268 3.31 -21.04 -3.95
C LEU A 268 2.80 -22.47 -4.15
N ARG A 269 2.21 -23.09 -3.13
CA ARG A 269 1.56 -24.42 -3.24
C ARG A 269 0.12 -24.34 -3.75
N GLY A 270 -0.33 -23.13 -4.05
CA GLY A 270 -1.67 -22.84 -4.52
C GLY A 270 -2.44 -21.94 -3.57
N VAL A 271 -3.31 -21.13 -4.15
CA VAL A 271 -4.23 -20.21 -3.46
C VAL A 271 -5.65 -20.30 -4.03
N GLY A 272 -6.65 -19.96 -3.22
CA GLY A 272 -8.03 -19.82 -3.70
C GLY A 272 -8.93 -19.11 -2.69
N PRO A 273 -10.11 -18.60 -3.09
CA PRO A 273 -11.00 -17.85 -2.19
C PRO A 273 -11.59 -18.71 -1.06
N GLY A 274 -11.72 -20.02 -1.28
CA GLY A 274 -12.40 -20.93 -0.36
C GLY A 274 -11.79 -22.31 -0.30
N LEU A 275 -12.66 -23.32 -0.32
CA LEU A 275 -12.26 -24.73 -0.38
C LEU A 275 -11.53 -25.03 -1.70
N ARG A 276 -10.75 -26.12 -1.70
CA ARG A 276 -10.02 -26.60 -2.87
C ARG A 276 -10.98 -26.94 -4.03
N PRO A 277 -10.53 -26.89 -5.30
CA PRO A 277 -9.14 -26.75 -5.76
C PRO A 277 -8.61 -25.32 -5.69
N TRP A 278 -7.29 -25.21 -5.52
CA TRP A 278 -6.57 -23.95 -5.54
C TRP A 278 -5.73 -23.85 -6.82
N SER A 279 -5.47 -22.63 -7.26
CA SER A 279 -4.68 -22.32 -8.45
C SER A 279 -3.32 -21.73 -8.08
N ASP A 280 -2.41 -21.67 -9.05
CA ASP A 280 -1.12 -21.03 -8.83
C ASP A 280 -1.27 -19.58 -8.39
N TYR A 281 -0.43 -19.18 -7.44
CA TYR A 281 -0.43 -17.82 -6.92
C TYR A 281 -0.08 -16.81 -8.00
N ARG A 282 -0.90 -15.76 -8.13
CA ARG A 282 -0.62 -14.59 -8.96
C ARG A 282 -0.57 -13.33 -8.09
N PRO A 283 0.53 -12.55 -8.15
CA PRO A 283 0.61 -11.29 -7.41
C PRO A 283 -0.46 -10.29 -7.91
N PRO A 284 -0.96 -9.39 -7.04
CA PRO A 284 -1.89 -8.34 -7.44
C PRO A 284 -1.17 -7.24 -8.26
N ARG A 285 -1.89 -6.16 -8.60
CA ARG A 285 -1.28 -5.02 -9.31
C ARG A 285 -0.09 -4.43 -8.53
N PRO A 286 0.92 -3.88 -9.23
CA PRO A 286 2.03 -3.20 -8.57
C PRO A 286 1.57 -2.11 -7.60
N GLY A 287 2.21 -2.09 -6.42
CA GLY A 287 1.88 -1.16 -5.34
C GLY A 287 0.64 -1.51 -4.55
N THR A 288 -0.05 -2.63 -4.82
CA THR A 288 -1.07 -3.20 -3.93
C THR A 288 -0.38 -3.86 -2.72
N PRO A 289 -0.74 -3.48 -1.48
CA PRO A 289 -0.28 -4.15 -0.27
C PRO A 289 -0.74 -5.60 -0.21
N VAL A 290 0.12 -6.49 0.28
CA VAL A 290 -0.18 -7.90 0.47
C VAL A 290 0.01 -8.23 1.94
N LEU A 291 -1.09 -8.59 2.63
CA LEU A 291 -1.03 -9.07 4.01
C LEU A 291 -1.04 -10.59 4.02
N VAL A 292 -0.09 -11.19 4.72
CA VAL A 292 0.03 -12.65 4.85
C VAL A 292 -0.20 -13.03 6.31
N VAL A 293 -1.28 -13.74 6.59
CA VAL A 293 -1.65 -14.16 7.95
C VAL A 293 -1.22 -15.60 8.12
N THR A 294 -0.16 -15.84 8.88
CA THR A 294 0.50 -17.15 9.02
C THR A 294 1.30 -17.18 10.32
N ASP A 295 1.62 -18.39 10.79
CA ASP A 295 2.48 -18.61 11.96
C ASP A 295 3.98 -18.52 11.62
N LEU A 296 4.33 -18.42 10.32
CA LEU A 296 5.70 -18.50 9.81
C LEU A 296 6.46 -19.70 10.40
N GLY A 297 5.80 -20.86 10.45
CA GLY A 297 6.39 -22.09 10.98
C GLY A 297 6.43 -22.17 12.50
N GLY A 298 5.80 -21.25 13.22
CA GLY A 298 5.69 -21.25 14.69
C GLY A 298 4.70 -22.26 15.28
N GLY A 299 4.22 -23.20 14.47
CA GLY A 299 3.39 -24.32 14.88
C GLY A 299 4.02 -25.17 15.98
N GLY A 300 3.17 -25.89 16.70
CA GLY A 300 3.60 -26.79 17.76
C GLY A 300 4.28 -28.06 17.23
N PRO A 301 4.84 -28.90 18.11
CA PRO A 301 5.51 -30.16 17.73
C PRO A 301 4.64 -31.14 16.93
N TRP A 302 3.31 -30.99 16.99
CA TRP A 302 2.32 -31.83 16.33
C TRP A 302 1.81 -31.24 15.02
N SER A 303 2.25 -30.03 14.66
CA SER A 303 1.89 -29.41 13.40
C SER A 303 2.65 -30.08 12.25
N PRO A 304 2.04 -30.21 11.05
CA PRO A 304 2.76 -30.65 9.87
C PRO A 304 4.01 -29.82 9.64
N ARG A 305 5.02 -30.42 9.00
CA ARG A 305 6.27 -29.73 8.69
C ARG A 305 5.98 -28.42 7.92
N PRO A 306 6.50 -27.27 8.37
CA PRO A 306 6.30 -26.01 7.68
C PRO A 306 6.94 -26.03 6.29
N ALA A 307 6.53 -25.10 5.43
CA ALA A 307 7.22 -24.90 4.16
C ALA A 307 8.68 -24.47 4.41
N PRO A 308 9.65 -25.00 3.65
CA PRO A 308 11.05 -24.64 3.82
C PRO A 308 11.29 -23.16 3.50
N ALA A 309 12.29 -22.55 4.13
CA ALA A 309 12.62 -21.14 3.95
C ALA A 309 12.85 -20.74 2.49
N GLY A 310 13.51 -21.59 1.69
CA GLY A 310 13.70 -21.35 0.26
C GLY A 310 12.41 -21.24 -0.56
N GLU A 311 11.29 -21.81 -0.10
CA GLU A 311 9.98 -21.63 -0.74
C GLU A 311 9.39 -20.25 -0.42
N TRP A 312 9.47 -19.83 0.85
CA TRP A 312 9.09 -18.49 1.26
C TRP A 312 9.95 -17.39 0.62
N VAL A 313 11.27 -17.60 0.50
CA VAL A 313 12.17 -16.68 -0.22
C VAL A 313 11.67 -16.45 -1.65
N ARG A 314 11.34 -17.54 -2.38
CA ARG A 314 10.80 -17.46 -3.75
C ARG A 314 9.48 -16.70 -3.79
N PHE A 315 8.58 -16.97 -2.85
CA PHE A 315 7.30 -16.26 -2.75
C PHE A 315 7.49 -14.74 -2.58
N VAL A 316 8.37 -14.34 -1.64
CA VAL A 316 8.67 -12.94 -1.39
C VAL A 316 9.33 -12.27 -2.60
N GLN A 317 10.21 -12.98 -3.30
CA GLN A 317 10.80 -12.50 -4.55
C GLN A 317 9.75 -12.27 -5.64
N VAL A 318 8.78 -13.18 -5.82
CA VAL A 318 7.66 -13.01 -6.77
C VAL A 318 6.88 -11.73 -6.46
N LEU A 319 6.56 -11.47 -5.19
CA LEU A 319 5.86 -10.26 -4.78
C LEU A 319 6.67 -8.99 -5.00
N ARG A 320 7.96 -9.00 -4.65
CA ARG A 320 8.84 -7.84 -4.83
C ARG A 320 9.07 -7.53 -6.30
N ALA A 321 9.24 -8.55 -7.14
CA ALA A 321 9.36 -8.40 -8.59
C ALA A 321 8.09 -7.81 -9.22
N ALA A 322 6.91 -8.13 -8.67
CA ALA A 322 5.64 -7.52 -9.06
C ALA A 322 5.43 -6.09 -8.52
N GLY A 323 6.37 -5.54 -7.73
CA GLY A 323 6.25 -4.22 -7.12
C GLY A 323 5.23 -4.18 -5.97
N CYS A 324 4.87 -5.32 -5.39
CA CYS A 324 3.99 -5.44 -4.23
C CYS A 324 4.78 -5.35 -2.93
N ARG A 325 4.07 -5.08 -1.82
CA ARG A 325 4.66 -4.94 -0.48
C ARG A 325 4.06 -5.98 0.46
N PRO A 326 4.73 -7.12 0.68
CA PRO A 326 4.27 -8.10 1.64
C PRO A 326 4.55 -7.68 3.08
N VAL A 327 3.57 -7.89 3.96
CA VAL A 327 3.71 -7.81 5.42
C VAL A 327 3.09 -9.06 6.03
N ALA A 328 3.81 -9.71 6.95
CA ALA A 328 3.29 -10.84 7.70
C ALA A 328 2.55 -10.37 8.95
N LEU A 329 1.31 -10.85 9.14
CA LEU A 329 0.57 -10.76 10.39
C LEU A 329 0.73 -12.11 11.11
N VAL A 330 1.51 -12.11 12.20
CA VAL A 330 1.83 -13.34 12.93
C VAL A 330 1.03 -13.37 14.22
N PRO A 331 0.07 -14.30 14.39
CA PRO A 331 -0.67 -14.44 15.64
C PRO A 331 0.24 -14.85 16.80
N GLY A 332 0.06 -14.20 17.96
CA GLY A 332 0.77 -14.55 19.19
C GLY A 332 2.24 -14.13 19.24
N PRO A 333 3.01 -14.64 20.22
CA PRO A 333 4.37 -14.18 20.49
C PRO A 333 5.34 -14.48 19.34
N LEU A 334 6.05 -13.45 18.86
CA LEU A 334 7.01 -13.57 17.75
C LEU A 334 8.15 -14.57 17.98
N GLY A 335 8.48 -14.87 19.24
CA GLY A 335 9.52 -15.85 19.56
C GLY A 335 9.24 -17.28 19.08
N ARG A 336 8.04 -17.56 18.57
CA ARG A 336 7.69 -18.84 17.95
C ARG A 336 7.96 -18.89 16.45
N ALA A 337 7.90 -17.75 15.77
CA ALA A 337 8.13 -17.73 14.33
C ALA A 337 9.53 -18.26 14.04
N ASP A 338 9.66 -19.01 12.95
CA ASP A 338 10.97 -19.43 12.48
C ASP A 338 11.83 -18.18 12.20
N PRO A 339 13.04 -18.06 12.77
CA PRO A 339 13.83 -16.84 12.69
C PRO A 339 14.32 -16.55 11.25
N GLU A 340 14.53 -17.59 10.44
CA GLU A 340 14.90 -17.42 9.03
C GLU A 340 13.72 -16.84 8.26
N LEU A 341 12.52 -17.39 8.44
CA LEU A 341 11.29 -16.88 7.82
C LEU A 341 10.94 -15.46 8.30
N ALA A 342 11.13 -15.20 9.59
CA ALA A 342 10.88 -13.90 10.20
C ALA A 342 11.78 -12.79 9.64
N ALA A 343 12.98 -13.14 9.17
CA ALA A 343 13.89 -12.19 8.53
C ALA A 343 13.49 -11.85 7.07
N LEU A 344 12.64 -12.66 6.42
CA LEU A 344 12.27 -12.46 5.01
C LEU A 344 11.25 -11.33 4.80
N LEU A 345 10.39 -11.12 5.80
CA LEU A 345 9.22 -10.25 5.71
C LEU A 345 9.19 -9.25 6.88
N PRO A 346 8.74 -8.01 6.67
CA PRO A 346 8.29 -7.17 7.77
C PRO A 346 7.16 -7.88 8.53
N ILE A 347 7.35 -8.09 9.83
CA ILE A 347 6.34 -8.72 10.69
C ILE A 347 5.63 -7.67 11.55
N LEU A 348 4.32 -7.77 11.58
CA LEU A 348 3.46 -7.15 12.58
C LEU A 348 2.92 -8.25 13.50
N PRO A 349 3.24 -8.24 14.81
CA PRO A 349 2.56 -9.09 15.76
C PRO A 349 1.05 -8.84 15.67
N TRP A 350 0.27 -9.91 15.66
CA TRP A 350 -1.18 -9.82 15.67
C TRP A 350 -1.70 -10.25 17.04
N ASP A 351 -1.52 -9.36 18.00
CA ASP A 351 -1.97 -9.50 19.37
C ASP A 351 -2.21 -8.11 19.97
N SER A 352 -2.56 -8.05 21.25
CA SER A 352 -2.85 -6.81 21.96
C SER A 352 -1.70 -5.79 21.99
N SER A 353 -0.45 -6.22 21.73
CA SER A 353 0.74 -5.37 21.67
C SER A 353 0.87 -4.62 20.34
N ALA A 354 0.10 -4.99 19.31
CA ALA A 354 0.18 -4.35 18.00
C ALA A 354 -0.24 -2.87 18.07
N THR A 355 0.66 -1.99 17.59
CA THR A 355 0.43 -0.55 17.57
C THR A 355 0.37 0.01 16.15
N VAL A 356 -0.34 1.13 15.98
CA VAL A 356 -0.37 1.91 14.73
C VAL A 356 1.04 2.33 14.30
N ARG A 357 1.94 2.63 15.26
CA ARG A 357 3.33 3.00 14.96
C ARG A 357 4.10 1.84 14.35
N GLN A 358 3.97 0.62 14.89
CA GLN A 358 4.58 -0.57 14.30
C GLN A 358 3.99 -0.84 12.91
N ALA A 359 2.67 -0.80 12.76
CA ALA A 359 1.98 -0.96 11.48
C ALA A 359 2.50 0.00 10.40
N ARG A 360 2.64 1.29 10.72
CA ARG A 360 3.21 2.29 9.81
C ARG A 360 4.68 2.07 9.50
N ARG A 361 5.44 1.44 10.40
CA ARG A 361 6.86 1.16 10.18
C ARG A 361 7.03 0.00 9.20
N VAL A 362 6.23 -1.06 9.35
CA VAL A 362 6.33 -2.25 8.50
C VAL A 362 5.66 -2.07 7.13
N GLY A 363 4.70 -1.16 7.00
CA GLY A 363 4.05 -0.85 5.71
C GLY A 363 4.81 0.13 4.79
N ARG A 364 5.96 0.67 5.22
CA ARG A 364 6.77 1.62 4.45
C ARG A 364 7.59 0.96 3.38
#